data_AF-A0A7K0FZX4-F1
#
_entry.id   AF-A0A7K0FZX4-F1
#
_cell.length_a   1.000
_cell.length_b   1.000
_cell.length_c   1.000
_cell.angle_alpha   90.00
_cell.angle_beta   90.00
_cell.angle_gamma   90.00
#
_symmetry.space_group_name_H-M   'P 1'
#
loop_
_entity.id
_entity.type
_entity.pdbx_description
1 polymer ?
#
loop_
_entity_poly.entity_id
_entity_poly.type
_entity_poly.pdbx_seq_one_letter_code
_entity_poly.pdbx_strand_id
1 'polypeptide(L)'
;MMKFSSSSLQRANIINVSEKRVFKKRIYNFKQRLQELITQKIKEMQSTIQKEKANYDFIDSLRFIAIITIVIEHSYMWPPSIYFQTRGEQLIQTITMELFKFGTITFYILAGFLIGDKIHTTTSLNYLKRRFDGTFKPWLFWIIIFLILIYADITVIYFKGGDAPAFEKPFEFFWGRIQYIIADTSFWFILNFLGSISILLIFRKYLYQYWLGILLGFCSIFYSINIYFEWIPSRHTTAILGFVVYLWLGVIMNKYFQAFNSFIKKSNVWLLVFLTAITFGFSCLESLFIMDYSRLKTDPYNTLRFTNIIYSLAAFLLLYKIGNIKWIKNLNPRSSTYGIHLVHYIIIVQILPLIFKPLHITPEGKSSFDLVVIQYGRFLFTYVVSYILVYLINKIDRIKWIVGQ
;
A
#
# COMPACT_ATOMS: atom_id res chain seq x y z
N MET A 1 -83.63 -17.15 -59.18
CA MET A 1 -83.06 -17.16 -57.82
C MET A 1 -81.92 -18.18 -57.75
N MET A 2 -80.66 -17.74 -57.90
CA MET A 2 -79.47 -18.60 -57.78
C MET A 2 -79.08 -18.72 -56.30
N LYS A 3 -79.22 -19.92 -55.73
CA LYS A 3 -78.69 -20.26 -54.39
C LYS A 3 -77.19 -20.50 -54.49
N PHE A 4 -76.38 -19.51 -54.12
CA PHE A 4 -74.96 -19.73 -53.86
C PHE A 4 -74.79 -20.64 -52.64
N SER A 5 -74.08 -21.76 -52.82
CA SER A 5 -73.86 -22.75 -51.77
C SER A 5 -72.94 -22.18 -50.67
N SER A 6 -73.38 -22.28 -49.41
CA SER A 6 -72.69 -21.83 -48.20
C SER A 6 -71.40 -22.60 -47.87
N SER A 7 -71.01 -23.59 -48.69
CA SER A 7 -69.89 -24.49 -48.42
C SER A 7 -68.50 -23.88 -48.73
N SER A 8 -68.42 -22.92 -49.65
CA SER A 8 -67.16 -22.27 -50.04
C SER A 8 -66.70 -21.22 -49.01
N LEU A 9 -67.63 -20.52 -48.36
CA LEU A 9 -67.35 -19.54 -47.31
C LEU A 9 -66.86 -20.18 -46.00
N GLN A 10 -67.33 -21.40 -45.68
CA GLN A 10 -66.82 -22.14 -44.52
C GLN A 10 -65.38 -22.64 -44.72
N ARG A 11 -65.00 -23.06 -45.93
CA ARG A 11 -63.62 -23.49 -46.23
C ARG A 11 -62.61 -22.34 -46.18
N ALA A 12 -62.98 -21.14 -46.66
CA ALA A 12 -62.12 -19.97 -46.61
C ALA A 12 -61.82 -19.51 -45.15
N ASN A 13 -62.78 -19.63 -44.25
CA ASN A 13 -62.59 -19.27 -42.83
C ASN A 13 -61.69 -20.26 -42.07
N ILE A 14 -61.73 -21.55 -42.39
CA ILE A 14 -60.90 -22.57 -41.72
C ILE A 14 -59.42 -22.43 -42.11
N ILE A 15 -59.13 -22.12 -43.39
CA ILE A 15 -57.77 -21.91 -43.88
C ILE A 15 -57.12 -20.72 -43.17
N ASN A 16 -57.84 -19.60 -43.04
CA ASN A 16 -57.37 -18.37 -42.39
C ASN A 16 -57.06 -18.57 -40.88
N VAL A 17 -57.84 -19.42 -40.18
CA VAL A 17 -57.58 -19.75 -38.77
C VAL A 17 -56.33 -20.63 -38.61
N SER A 18 -56.10 -21.58 -39.53
CA SER A 18 -54.93 -22.45 -39.49
C SER A 18 -53.63 -21.67 -39.73
N GLU A 19 -53.62 -20.75 -40.70
CA GLU A 19 -52.46 -19.91 -41.01
C GLU A 19 -52.14 -18.95 -39.88
N LYS A 20 -53.16 -18.34 -39.24
CA LYS A 20 -52.97 -17.50 -38.04
C LYS A 20 -52.35 -18.27 -36.88
N ARG A 21 -52.73 -19.55 -36.68
CA ARG A 21 -52.11 -20.41 -35.65
C ARG A 21 -50.66 -20.74 -35.96
N VAL A 22 -50.35 -21.07 -37.22
CA VAL A 22 -48.97 -21.34 -37.67
C VAL A 22 -48.10 -20.10 -37.52
N PHE A 23 -48.61 -18.92 -37.90
CA PHE A 23 -47.91 -17.65 -37.78
C PHE A 23 -47.63 -17.27 -36.32
N LYS A 24 -48.63 -17.40 -35.42
CA LYS A 24 -48.42 -17.19 -33.98
C LYS A 24 -47.38 -18.13 -33.39
N LYS A 25 -47.39 -19.42 -33.79
CA LYS A 25 -46.39 -20.40 -33.35
C LYS A 25 -44.98 -20.05 -33.84
N ARG A 26 -44.84 -19.56 -35.08
CA ARG A 26 -43.56 -19.09 -35.62
C ARG A 26 -43.03 -17.87 -34.86
N ILE A 27 -43.87 -16.88 -34.56
CA ILE A 27 -43.49 -15.71 -33.75
C ILE A 27 -43.05 -16.13 -32.35
N TYR A 28 -43.79 -17.04 -31.71
CA TYR A 28 -43.45 -17.53 -30.37
C TYR A 28 -42.08 -18.23 -30.37
N ASN A 29 -41.85 -19.14 -31.32
CA ASN A 29 -40.57 -19.84 -31.46
C ASN A 29 -39.41 -18.90 -31.79
N PHE A 30 -39.67 -17.85 -32.59
CA PHE A 30 -38.68 -16.83 -32.90
C PHE A 30 -38.30 -16.02 -31.65
N LYS A 31 -39.29 -15.59 -30.84
CA LYS A 31 -39.02 -14.90 -29.57
C LYS A 31 -38.23 -15.76 -28.59
N GLN A 32 -38.57 -17.04 -28.45
CA GLN A 32 -37.84 -18.02 -27.64
C GLN A 32 -36.37 -18.12 -28.07
N ARG A 33 -36.11 -18.37 -29.37
CA ARG A 33 -34.75 -18.46 -29.91
C ARG A 33 -33.95 -17.17 -29.74
N LEU A 34 -34.59 -16.02 -29.94
CA LEU A 34 -33.94 -14.72 -29.74
C LEU A 34 -33.54 -14.51 -28.28
N GLN A 35 -34.40 -14.91 -27.34
CA GLN A 35 -34.14 -14.81 -25.91
C GLN A 35 -33.04 -15.77 -25.45
N GLU A 36 -33.00 -16.99 -26.01
CA GLU A 36 -31.90 -17.94 -25.80
C GLU A 36 -30.57 -17.39 -26.31
N LEU A 37 -30.53 -16.85 -27.53
CA LEU A 37 -29.32 -16.23 -28.12
C LEU A 37 -28.83 -15.04 -27.30
N ILE A 38 -29.73 -14.16 -26.85
CA ILE A 38 -29.38 -13.03 -25.98
C ILE A 38 -28.83 -13.55 -24.65
N THR A 39 -29.47 -14.54 -24.04
CA THR A 39 -29.02 -15.13 -22.76
C THR A 39 -27.66 -15.80 -22.90
N GLN A 40 -27.43 -16.53 -23.99
CA GLN A 40 -26.15 -17.17 -24.29
C GLN A 40 -25.06 -16.12 -24.50
N LYS A 41 -25.34 -15.06 -25.27
CA LYS A 41 -24.38 -13.98 -25.52
C LYS A 41 -24.07 -13.16 -24.25
N ILE A 42 -25.06 -12.97 -23.37
CA ILE A 42 -24.87 -12.38 -22.04
C ILE A 42 -24.01 -13.30 -21.17
N LYS A 43 -24.26 -14.62 -21.16
CA LYS A 43 -23.43 -15.58 -20.42
C LYS A 43 -22.01 -15.65 -20.95
N GLU A 44 -21.82 -15.63 -22.26
CA GLU A 44 -20.51 -15.54 -22.90
C GLU A 44 -19.81 -14.25 -22.48
N MET A 45 -20.42 -13.08 -22.68
CA MET A 45 -19.88 -11.79 -22.20
C MET A 45 -19.56 -11.81 -20.70
N GLN A 46 -20.45 -12.33 -19.85
CA GLN A 46 -20.23 -12.43 -18.41
C GLN A 46 -19.08 -13.39 -18.09
N SER A 47 -18.91 -14.48 -18.84
CA SER A 47 -17.80 -15.42 -18.67
C SER A 47 -16.46 -14.83 -19.12
N THR A 48 -16.45 -14.00 -20.17
CA THR A 48 -15.26 -13.25 -20.61
C THR A 48 -14.90 -12.18 -19.59
N ILE A 49 -15.89 -11.45 -19.05
CA ILE A 49 -15.71 -10.46 -17.99
C ILE A 49 -15.29 -11.12 -16.67
N GLN A 50 -15.82 -12.30 -16.32
CA GLN A 50 -15.40 -13.05 -15.13
C GLN A 50 -14.00 -13.64 -15.27
N LYS A 51 -13.57 -14.04 -16.48
CA LYS A 51 -12.19 -14.47 -16.76
C LYS A 51 -11.16 -13.35 -16.58
N GLU A 52 -11.57 -12.08 -16.57
CA GLU A 52 -10.70 -10.93 -16.33
C GLU A 52 -10.63 -10.45 -14.88
N LYS A 53 -11.23 -11.16 -13.92
CA LYS A 53 -10.88 -10.93 -12.50
C LYS A 53 -9.55 -11.63 -12.21
N ALA A 54 -8.47 -11.16 -12.83
CA ALA A 54 -7.12 -11.67 -12.63
C ALA A 54 -6.81 -11.66 -11.13
N ASN A 55 -6.78 -12.83 -10.51
CA ASN A 55 -6.48 -12.92 -9.10
C ASN A 55 -4.97 -12.77 -8.92
N TYR A 56 -4.55 -11.56 -8.59
CA TYR A 56 -3.15 -11.23 -8.35
C TYR A 56 -2.70 -11.66 -6.95
N ASP A 57 -2.69 -12.96 -6.68
CA ASP A 57 -2.31 -13.53 -5.37
C ASP A 57 -0.93 -13.05 -4.86
N PHE A 58 0.00 -12.79 -5.79
CA PHE A 58 1.32 -12.27 -5.46
C PHE A 58 1.24 -10.87 -4.82
N ILE A 59 0.27 -10.03 -5.21
CA ILE A 59 0.12 -8.67 -4.66
C ILE A 59 -0.21 -8.73 -3.19
N ASP A 60 -1.11 -9.64 -2.81
CA ASP A 60 -1.53 -9.81 -1.43
C ASP A 60 -0.35 -10.30 -0.57
N SER A 61 0.50 -11.19 -1.09
CA SER A 61 1.73 -11.64 -0.43
C SER A 61 2.76 -10.51 -0.29
N LEU A 62 3.04 -9.79 -1.38
CA LEU A 62 4.05 -8.73 -1.38
C LEU A 62 3.63 -7.51 -0.56
N ARG A 63 2.33 -7.15 -0.56
CA ARG A 63 1.81 -6.08 0.30
C ARG A 63 1.96 -6.45 1.77
N PHE A 64 1.68 -7.70 2.11
CA PHE A 64 1.84 -8.19 3.48
C PHE A 64 3.29 -8.07 3.95
N ILE A 65 4.24 -8.53 3.13
CA ILE A 65 5.68 -8.40 3.41
C ILE A 65 6.08 -6.92 3.55
N ALA A 66 5.63 -6.06 2.62
CA ALA A 66 5.93 -4.63 2.68
C ALA A 66 5.40 -3.95 3.95
N ILE A 67 4.23 -4.33 4.45
CA ILE A 67 3.75 -3.80 5.75
C ILE A 67 4.56 -4.35 6.91
N ILE A 68 4.95 -5.64 6.90
CA ILE A 68 5.86 -6.18 7.92
C ILE A 68 7.15 -5.36 7.98
N THR A 69 7.78 -5.11 6.84
CA THR A 69 9.05 -4.38 6.79
C THR A 69 8.88 -2.93 7.27
N ILE A 70 7.77 -2.27 6.92
CA ILE A 70 7.44 -0.93 7.43
C ILE A 70 7.24 -0.95 8.94
N VAL A 71 6.54 -1.93 9.52
CA VAL A 71 6.33 -1.99 10.99
C VAL A 71 7.66 -2.25 11.72
N ILE A 72 8.52 -3.13 11.19
CA ILE A 72 9.86 -3.37 11.75
C ILE A 72 10.69 -2.07 11.75
N GLU A 73 10.64 -1.32 10.65
CA GLU A 73 11.33 -0.03 10.50
C GLU A 73 10.87 1.01 11.53
N HIS A 74 9.62 0.97 12.00
CA HIS A 74 9.15 1.89 13.03
C HIS A 74 9.36 1.36 14.47
N SER A 75 9.85 0.12 14.63
CA SER A 75 10.01 -0.53 15.93
C SER A 75 11.40 -0.34 16.56
N TYR A 76 12.30 0.42 15.95
CA TYR A 76 13.66 0.63 16.48
C TYR A 76 13.68 1.49 17.75
N MET A 77 14.62 1.19 18.65
CA MET A 77 14.84 1.90 19.91
C MET A 77 16.28 2.41 19.98
N TRP A 78 16.76 3.05 18.91
CA TRP A 78 18.13 3.57 18.87
C TRP A 78 18.30 4.76 19.83
N PRO A 79 19.48 4.93 20.43
CA PRO A 79 19.74 6.01 21.39
C PRO A 79 19.62 7.41 20.76
N PRO A 80 19.45 8.47 21.57
CA PRO A 80 19.31 9.85 21.10
C PRO A 80 20.52 10.34 20.31
N SER A 81 21.73 9.86 20.64
CA SER A 81 22.86 9.89 19.71
C SER A 81 22.54 8.89 18.61
N ILE A 82 22.00 9.38 17.50
CA ILE A 82 21.39 8.61 16.41
C ILE A 82 22.27 7.43 15.94
N TYR A 83 23.58 7.48 16.19
CA TYR A 83 24.58 6.50 15.75
C TYR A 83 25.47 6.02 16.90
N PHE A 84 25.81 4.73 16.87
CA PHE A 84 26.86 4.18 17.70
C PHE A 84 28.24 4.75 17.33
N GLN A 85 29.15 4.75 18.30
CA GLN A 85 30.49 5.30 18.12
C GLN A 85 31.48 4.31 17.51
N THR A 86 31.31 3.01 17.74
CA THR A 86 32.24 1.99 17.23
C THR A 86 31.74 1.42 15.90
N ARG A 87 32.68 1.06 15.02
CA ARG A 87 32.37 0.56 13.67
C ARG A 87 31.56 -0.73 13.65
N GLY A 88 31.85 -1.66 14.56
CA GLY A 88 31.11 -2.92 14.67
C GLY A 88 29.64 -2.68 15.01
N GLU A 89 29.37 -1.77 15.95
CA GLU A 89 28.03 -1.41 16.38
C GLU A 89 27.26 -0.65 15.29
N GLN A 90 27.93 0.28 14.59
CA GLN A 90 27.37 0.96 13.41
C GLN A 90 27.00 0.00 12.29
N LEU A 91 27.83 -1.03 12.06
CA LEU A 91 27.56 -2.04 11.03
C LEU A 91 26.31 -2.86 11.37
N ILE A 92 26.16 -3.31 12.62
CA ILE A 92 24.97 -4.03 13.08
C ILE A 92 23.72 -3.16 12.96
N GLN A 93 23.81 -1.90 13.40
CA GLN A 93 22.73 -0.91 13.25
C GLN A 93 22.35 -0.74 11.78
N THR A 94 23.34 -0.53 10.90
CA THR A 94 23.14 -0.29 9.47
C THR A 94 22.49 -1.48 8.79
N ILE A 95 23.03 -2.68 8.99
CA ILE A 95 22.48 -3.92 8.40
C ILE A 95 21.00 -4.07 8.81
N THR A 96 20.69 -3.86 10.09
CA THR A 96 19.34 -4.01 10.61
C THR A 96 18.38 -2.97 10.02
N MET A 97 18.82 -1.71 9.94
CA MET A 97 18.00 -0.61 9.43
C MET A 97 17.78 -0.70 7.92
N GLU A 98 18.78 -1.14 7.16
CA GLU A 98 18.72 -1.25 5.71
C GLU A 98 17.94 -2.47 5.22
N LEU A 99 17.99 -3.59 5.95
CA LEU A 99 17.43 -4.87 5.50
C LEU A 99 15.95 -4.75 5.10
N PHE A 100 15.19 -3.90 5.77
CA PHE A 100 13.75 -3.76 5.59
C PHE A 100 13.33 -2.53 4.75
N LYS A 101 14.27 -1.71 4.27
CA LYS A 101 13.97 -0.44 3.57
C LYS A 101 13.31 -0.59 2.20
N PHE A 102 13.34 -1.79 1.61
CA PHE A 102 12.68 -2.09 0.35
C PHE A 102 11.14 -2.03 0.43
N GLY A 103 10.57 -2.09 1.63
CA GLY A 103 9.12 -2.16 1.85
C GLY A 103 8.34 -1.01 1.22
N THR A 104 8.80 0.21 1.44
CA THR A 104 8.15 1.44 0.95
C THR A 104 8.10 1.48 -0.58
N ILE A 105 9.23 1.25 -1.25
CA ILE A 105 9.27 1.23 -2.73
C ILE A 105 8.42 0.07 -3.27
N THR A 106 8.49 -1.12 -2.66
CA THR A 106 7.65 -2.27 -3.02
C THR A 106 6.17 -1.93 -2.91
N PHE A 107 5.75 -1.27 -1.83
CA PHE A 107 4.37 -0.86 -1.64
C PHE A 107 3.90 0.09 -2.76
N TYR A 108 4.71 1.10 -3.12
CA TYR A 108 4.38 2.03 -4.19
C TYR A 108 4.29 1.32 -5.56
N ILE A 109 5.20 0.40 -5.88
CA ILE A 109 5.11 -0.38 -7.13
C ILE A 109 3.81 -1.19 -7.19
N LEU A 110 3.45 -1.87 -6.10
CA LEU A 110 2.20 -2.66 -6.04
C LEU A 110 0.95 -1.78 -6.14
N ALA A 111 0.96 -0.61 -5.51
CA ALA A 111 -0.14 0.34 -5.62
C ALA A 111 -0.27 0.89 -7.04
N GLY A 112 0.85 1.22 -7.68
CA GLY A 112 0.93 1.59 -9.09
C GLY A 112 0.36 0.51 -10.02
N PHE A 113 0.72 -0.74 -9.77
CA PHE A 113 0.19 -1.88 -10.53
C PHE A 113 -1.34 -1.96 -10.47
N LEU A 114 -1.92 -1.82 -9.28
CA LEU A 114 -3.37 -1.82 -9.10
C LEU A 114 -4.07 -0.57 -9.65
N ILE A 115 -3.35 0.56 -9.75
CA ILE A 115 -3.85 1.74 -10.45
C ILE A 115 -3.95 1.43 -11.95
N GLY A 116 -2.91 0.84 -12.54
CA GLY A 116 -2.90 0.44 -13.96
C GLY A 116 -4.11 -0.42 -14.34
N ASP A 117 -4.43 -1.41 -13.50
CA ASP A 117 -5.59 -2.29 -13.68
C ASP A 117 -6.94 -1.53 -13.70
N LYS A 118 -7.05 -0.45 -12.91
CA LYS A 118 -8.29 0.33 -12.77
C LYS A 118 -8.35 1.59 -13.62
N ILE A 119 -7.26 1.98 -14.26
CA ILE A 119 -7.16 3.28 -14.93
C ILE A 119 -8.05 3.38 -16.17
N HIS A 120 -8.41 2.25 -16.77
CA HIS A 120 -9.28 2.19 -17.95
C HIS A 120 -10.77 2.16 -17.58
N THR A 121 -11.11 1.71 -16.37
CA THR A 121 -12.50 1.47 -15.94
C THR A 121 -13.06 2.57 -15.06
N THR A 122 -12.20 3.40 -14.45
CA THR A 122 -12.60 4.42 -13.48
C THR A 122 -12.07 5.79 -13.87
N THR A 123 -12.86 6.85 -13.68
CA THR A 123 -12.38 8.23 -13.84
C THR A 123 -11.42 8.61 -12.71
N SER A 124 -10.48 9.52 -12.97
CA SER A 124 -9.50 9.95 -11.95
C SER A 124 -10.16 10.44 -10.67
N LEU A 125 -11.23 11.24 -10.78
CA LEU A 125 -11.95 11.77 -9.63
C LEU A 125 -12.68 10.68 -8.83
N ASN A 126 -13.34 9.73 -9.51
CA ASN A 126 -14.00 8.61 -8.84
C ASN A 126 -12.98 7.70 -8.15
N TYR A 127 -11.79 7.52 -8.74
CA TYR A 127 -10.70 6.79 -8.12
C TYR A 127 -10.21 7.48 -6.85
N LEU A 128 -9.94 8.80 -6.92
CA LEU A 128 -9.51 9.60 -5.77
C LEU A 128 -10.57 9.63 -4.66
N LYS A 129 -11.86 9.80 -5.01
CA LYS A 129 -12.96 9.74 -4.04
C LYS A 129 -12.98 8.42 -3.28
N ARG A 130 -12.84 7.29 -3.98
CA ARG A 130 -12.75 5.96 -3.34
C ARG A 130 -11.54 5.83 -2.42
N ARG A 131 -10.39 6.40 -2.80
CA ARG A 131 -9.19 6.42 -1.95
C ARG A 131 -9.36 7.34 -0.75
N PHE A 132 -10.05 8.47 -0.92
CA PHE A 132 -10.41 9.32 0.21
C PHE A 132 -11.29 8.55 1.20
N ASP A 133 -12.34 7.88 0.72
CA ASP A 133 -13.27 7.14 1.58
C ASP A 133 -12.61 5.93 2.27
N GLY A 134 -11.80 5.15 1.55
CA GLY A 134 -11.18 3.93 2.09
C GLY A 134 -9.78 4.09 2.68
N THR A 135 -9.15 5.27 2.57
CA THR A 135 -7.76 5.51 3.02
C THR A 135 -7.59 6.84 3.74
N PHE A 136 -8.23 7.94 3.32
CA PHE A 136 -8.08 9.19 4.06
C PHE A 136 -8.97 9.25 5.31
N LYS A 137 -10.25 8.86 5.21
CA LYS A 137 -11.18 8.87 6.37
C LYS A 137 -10.71 7.99 7.53
N PRO A 138 -10.28 6.72 7.32
CA PRO A 138 -9.79 5.88 8.40
C PRO A 138 -8.52 6.44 9.03
N TRP A 139 -7.61 6.98 8.21
CA TRP A 139 -6.41 7.68 8.67
C TRP A 139 -6.75 8.88 9.57
N LEU A 140 -7.70 9.71 9.17
CA LEU A 140 -8.13 10.86 9.97
C LEU A 140 -8.71 10.44 11.31
N PHE A 141 -9.52 9.38 11.34
CA PHE A 141 -10.04 8.79 12.58
C PHE A 141 -8.90 8.41 13.54
N TRP A 142 -7.89 7.69 13.07
CA TRP A 142 -6.78 7.26 13.92
C TRP A 142 -5.87 8.41 14.36
N ILE A 143 -5.74 9.49 13.58
CA ILE A 143 -5.06 10.71 14.05
C ILE A 143 -5.79 11.32 15.25
N ILE A 144 -7.12 11.41 15.18
CA ILE A 144 -7.92 11.93 16.29
C ILE A 144 -7.76 11.05 17.53
N ILE A 145 -7.84 9.73 17.37
CA ILE A 145 -7.60 8.78 18.48
C ILE A 145 -6.20 8.96 19.06
N PHE A 146 -5.16 9.08 18.21
CA PHE A 146 -3.79 9.25 18.67
C PHE A 146 -3.63 10.55 19.47
N LEU A 147 -4.23 11.64 18.99
CA LEU A 147 -4.23 12.92 19.68
C LEU A 147 -4.94 12.83 21.04
N ILE A 148 -6.11 12.18 21.10
CA ILE A 148 -6.82 11.94 22.37
C ILE A 148 -5.93 11.17 23.36
N LEU A 149 -5.24 10.12 22.90
CA LEU A 149 -4.34 9.34 23.75
C LEU A 149 -3.16 10.18 24.28
N ILE A 150 -2.58 11.05 23.44
CA ILE A 150 -1.54 11.99 23.89
C ILE A 150 -2.06 12.91 25.00
N TYR A 151 -3.24 13.50 24.83
CA TYR A 151 -3.84 14.36 25.86
C TYR A 151 -4.21 13.59 27.13
N ALA A 152 -4.65 12.34 27.01
CA ALA A 152 -4.92 11.48 28.15
C ALA A 152 -3.63 11.22 28.96
N ASP A 153 -2.52 10.89 28.31
CA ASP A 153 -1.22 10.68 28.96
C ASP A 153 -0.75 11.94 29.71
N ILE A 154 -0.85 13.11 29.08
CA ILE A 154 -0.46 14.39 29.68
C ILE A 154 -1.37 14.77 30.85
N THR A 155 -2.66 14.48 30.74
CA THR A 155 -3.61 14.70 31.84
C THR A 155 -3.22 13.87 33.07
N VAL A 156 -2.81 12.62 32.86
CA VAL A 156 -2.31 11.76 33.94
C VAL A 156 -1.00 12.32 34.53
N ILE A 157 -0.08 12.81 33.70
CA ILE A 157 1.17 13.44 34.16
C ILE A 157 0.87 14.67 35.01
N TYR A 158 -0.05 15.53 34.56
CA TYR A 158 -0.47 16.74 35.27
C TYR A 158 -1.06 16.42 36.64
N PHE A 159 -1.99 15.45 36.73
CA PHE A 159 -2.57 15.05 38.01
C PHE A 159 -1.58 14.41 38.97
N LYS A 160 -0.44 13.91 38.46
CA LYS A 160 0.68 13.42 39.28
C LYS A 160 1.67 14.53 39.67
N GLY A 161 1.37 15.80 39.35
CA GLY A 161 2.20 16.96 39.67
C GLY A 161 3.38 17.16 38.72
N GLY A 162 3.38 16.53 37.55
CA GLY A 162 4.39 16.75 36.51
C GLY A 162 4.07 17.95 35.61
N ASP A 163 5.09 18.44 34.91
CA ASP A 163 4.95 19.53 33.94
C ASP A 163 3.98 19.13 32.82
N ALA A 164 3.04 20.04 32.52
CA ALA A 164 2.01 19.79 31.52
C ALA A 164 1.88 20.97 30.55
N PRO A 165 2.79 21.07 29.56
CA PRO A 165 2.81 22.15 28.59
C PRO A 165 1.48 22.34 27.82
N ALA A 166 0.68 21.26 27.74
CA ALA A 166 -0.65 21.29 27.13
C ALA A 166 -1.65 22.21 27.83
N PHE A 167 -1.49 22.48 29.13
CA PHE A 167 -2.38 23.37 29.90
C PHE A 167 -1.86 24.81 29.96
N GLU A 168 -0.54 25.01 29.87
CA GLU A 168 0.07 26.33 29.82
C GLU A 168 -0.09 27.00 28.44
N LYS A 169 0.13 26.23 27.37
CA LYS A 169 0.08 26.72 25.99
C LYS A 169 -0.71 25.77 25.09
N PRO A 170 -2.04 25.66 25.29
CA PRO A 170 -2.86 24.62 24.66
C PRO A 170 -2.81 24.64 23.13
N PHE A 171 -2.83 25.83 22.50
CA PHE A 171 -2.82 25.94 21.04
C PHE A 171 -1.46 25.59 20.42
N GLU A 172 -0.35 26.08 21.00
CA GLU A 172 1.00 25.76 20.54
C GLU A 172 1.26 24.26 20.68
N PHE A 173 0.86 23.68 21.82
CA PHE A 173 0.97 22.25 22.06
C PHE A 173 0.13 21.43 21.07
N PHE A 174 -1.15 21.78 20.89
CA PHE A 174 -2.05 21.10 19.97
C PHE A 174 -1.50 21.09 18.54
N TRP A 175 -1.10 22.26 18.04
CA TRP A 175 -0.54 22.39 16.70
C TRP A 175 0.78 21.64 16.54
N GLY A 176 1.67 21.74 17.54
CA GLY A 176 2.92 20.99 17.57
C GLY A 176 2.70 19.48 17.52
N ARG A 177 1.66 18.95 18.20
CA ARG A 177 1.32 17.53 18.14
C ARG A 177 0.68 17.11 16.83
N ILE A 178 -0.17 17.94 16.22
CA ILE A 178 -0.67 17.67 14.88
C ILE A 178 0.48 17.61 13.88
N GLN A 179 1.39 18.59 13.91
CA GLN A 179 2.57 18.60 13.04
C GLN A 179 3.44 17.37 13.28
N TYR A 180 3.73 17.03 14.53
CA TYR A 180 4.47 15.82 14.88
C TYR A 180 3.81 14.56 14.31
N ILE A 181 2.51 14.34 14.58
CA ILE A 181 1.78 13.17 14.09
C ILE A 181 1.83 13.11 12.56
N ILE A 182 1.50 14.22 11.89
CA ILE A 182 1.36 14.22 10.44
C ILE A 182 2.71 14.15 9.73
N ALA A 183 3.71 14.88 10.21
CA ALA A 183 4.98 15.03 9.50
C ALA A 183 6.06 14.07 10.00
N ASP A 184 6.15 13.79 11.31
CA ASP A 184 7.30 13.10 11.91
C ASP A 184 7.00 11.64 12.29
N THR A 185 5.83 11.09 11.93
CA THR A 185 5.47 9.69 12.20
C THR A 185 5.11 8.91 10.94
N SER A 186 4.82 7.62 11.11
CA SER A 186 4.35 6.75 10.02
C SER A 186 3.09 7.28 9.32
N PHE A 187 2.29 8.15 9.95
CA PHE A 187 1.08 8.72 9.36
C PHE A 187 1.36 9.61 8.14
N TRP A 188 2.57 10.17 8.03
CA TRP A 188 3.02 10.93 6.85
C TRP A 188 2.89 10.13 5.55
N PHE A 189 3.17 8.81 5.64
CA PHE A 189 3.16 7.90 4.50
C PHE A 189 1.84 7.96 3.72
N ILE A 190 0.70 8.11 4.40
CA ILE A 190 -0.62 8.16 3.74
C ILE A 190 -0.81 9.45 2.94
N LEU A 191 -0.36 10.59 3.47
CA LEU A 191 -0.42 11.86 2.75
C LEU A 191 0.51 11.83 1.54
N ASN A 192 1.74 11.33 1.71
CA ASN A 192 2.67 11.15 0.62
C ASN A 192 2.05 10.25 -0.46
N PHE A 193 1.52 9.09 -0.08
CA PHE A 193 0.89 8.14 -0.99
C PHE A 193 -0.29 8.74 -1.77
N LEU A 194 -1.23 9.42 -1.10
CA LEU A 194 -2.38 10.05 -1.75
C LEU A 194 -1.96 11.23 -2.64
N GLY A 195 -0.95 12.00 -2.22
CA GLY A 195 -0.33 13.04 -3.02
C GLY A 195 0.29 12.49 -4.29
N SER A 196 1.10 11.42 -4.19
CA SER A 196 1.73 10.77 -5.33
C SER A 196 0.70 10.19 -6.31
N ILE A 197 -0.38 9.57 -5.81
CA ILE A 197 -1.50 9.11 -6.67
C ILE A 197 -2.13 10.29 -7.40
N SER A 198 -2.40 11.39 -6.70
CA SER A 198 -3.05 12.56 -7.26
C SER A 198 -2.22 13.16 -8.40
N ILE A 199 -0.91 13.32 -8.17
CA ILE A 199 0.04 13.78 -9.20
C ILE A 199 0.03 12.83 -10.41
N LEU A 200 0.13 11.52 -10.18
CA LEU A 200 0.09 10.53 -11.26
C LEU A 200 -1.20 10.61 -12.09
N LEU A 201 -2.35 10.81 -11.43
CA LEU A 201 -3.66 10.89 -12.08
C LEU A 201 -3.91 12.21 -12.82
N ILE A 202 -3.24 13.31 -12.44
CA ILE A 202 -3.21 14.54 -13.25
C ILE A 202 -2.57 14.25 -14.62
N PHE A 203 -1.50 13.47 -14.64
CA PHE A 203 -0.83 13.03 -15.86
C PHE A 203 -1.43 11.76 -16.48
N ARG A 204 -2.69 11.41 -16.17
CA ARG A 204 -3.35 10.16 -16.64
C ARG A 204 -3.21 9.94 -18.15
N LYS A 205 -3.35 11.00 -18.96
CA LYS A 205 -3.24 10.94 -20.43
C LYS A 205 -1.83 10.52 -20.89
N TYR A 206 -0.80 10.81 -20.09
CA TYR A 206 0.61 10.61 -20.43
C TYR A 206 1.23 9.41 -19.71
N LEU A 207 0.46 8.62 -18.96
CA LEU A 207 0.99 7.52 -18.15
C LEU A 207 1.83 6.50 -18.92
N TYR A 208 1.50 6.30 -20.19
CA TYR A 208 2.21 5.35 -21.04
C TYR A 208 3.29 5.98 -21.91
N GLN A 209 3.54 7.27 -21.74
CA GLN A 209 4.59 7.99 -22.46
C GLN A 209 5.90 7.89 -21.69
N TYR A 210 6.99 7.54 -22.39
CA TYR A 210 8.30 7.35 -21.76
C TYR A 210 8.87 8.65 -21.17
N TRP A 211 8.58 9.80 -21.79
CA TRP A 211 9.06 11.09 -21.29
C TRP A 211 8.55 11.40 -19.87
N LEU A 212 7.34 10.97 -19.52
CA LEU A 212 6.81 11.14 -18.17
C LEU A 212 7.64 10.31 -17.18
N GLY A 213 7.96 9.06 -17.53
CA GLY A 213 8.84 8.22 -16.71
C GLY A 213 10.23 8.82 -16.52
N ILE A 214 10.80 9.40 -17.58
CA ILE A 214 12.09 10.10 -17.52
C ILE A 214 12.00 11.31 -16.59
N LEU A 215 10.97 12.15 -16.72
CA LEU A 215 10.74 13.31 -15.86
C LEU A 215 10.63 12.90 -14.37
N LEU A 216 9.81 11.90 -14.08
CA LEU A 216 9.64 11.37 -12.71
C LEU A 216 10.94 10.74 -12.19
N GLY A 217 11.72 10.09 -13.06
CA GLY A 217 13.04 9.56 -12.76
C GLY A 217 14.00 10.67 -12.35
N PHE A 218 14.06 11.77 -13.10
CA PHE A 218 14.86 12.95 -12.73
C PHE A 218 14.43 13.55 -11.39
N CYS A 219 13.13 13.62 -11.10
CA CYS A 219 12.66 14.06 -9.79
C CYS A 219 13.18 13.14 -8.67
N SER A 220 13.14 11.81 -8.86
CA SER A 220 13.64 10.86 -7.87
C SER A 220 15.16 10.98 -7.68
N ILE A 221 15.92 11.07 -8.77
CA ILE A 221 17.38 11.28 -8.74
C ILE A 221 17.73 12.61 -8.05
N PHE A 222 16.97 13.68 -8.29
CA PHE A 222 17.15 14.95 -7.59
C PHE A 222 17.06 14.77 -6.07
N TYR A 223 16.07 14.01 -5.57
CA TYR A 223 16.00 13.71 -4.14
C TYR A 223 17.16 12.83 -3.66
N SER A 224 17.60 11.86 -4.45
CA SER A 224 18.78 11.04 -4.12
C SER A 224 20.03 11.90 -3.98
N ILE A 225 20.26 12.82 -4.92
CA ILE A 225 21.38 13.76 -4.90
C ILE A 225 21.24 14.74 -3.72
N ASN A 226 20.03 15.23 -3.46
CA ASN A 226 19.76 16.16 -2.37
C ASN A 226 20.12 15.60 -0.98
N ILE A 227 20.14 14.27 -0.79
CA ILE A 227 20.61 13.65 0.47
C ILE A 227 22.09 13.93 0.73
N TYR A 228 22.87 14.16 -0.32
CA TYR A 228 24.31 14.45 -0.21
C TYR A 228 24.63 15.93 -0.10
N PHE A 229 23.82 16.78 -0.75
CA PHE A 229 24.10 18.21 -0.87
C PHE A 229 23.18 19.10 -0.03
N GLU A 230 22.08 18.57 0.50
CA GLU A 230 21.09 19.28 1.32
C GLU A 230 20.59 20.61 0.71
N TRP A 231 20.42 20.67 -0.62
CA TRP A 231 19.86 21.85 -1.30
C TRP A 231 18.48 22.24 -0.76
N ILE A 232 17.69 21.25 -0.35
CA ILE A 232 16.43 21.39 0.40
C ILE A 232 16.44 20.44 1.61
N PRO A 233 15.56 20.64 2.62
CA PRO A 233 15.47 19.73 3.76
C PRO A 233 15.32 18.26 3.33
N SER A 234 16.33 17.46 3.68
CA SER A 234 16.54 16.08 3.22
C SER A 234 15.79 15.03 4.05
N ARG A 235 14.97 15.46 5.02
CA ARG A 235 14.10 14.56 5.78
C ARG A 235 13.19 13.81 4.81
N HIS A 236 12.99 12.52 5.05
CA HIS A 236 12.13 11.65 4.23
C HIS A 236 10.69 12.18 4.08
N THR A 237 10.31 13.14 4.92
CA THR A 237 9.00 13.78 5.01
C THR A 237 8.76 14.86 3.94
N THR A 238 9.72 15.18 3.06
CA THR A 238 9.55 16.22 2.02
C THR A 238 9.47 15.67 0.59
N ALA A 239 9.66 14.36 0.40
CA ALA A 239 9.96 13.79 -0.92
C ALA A 239 8.77 13.17 -1.66
N ILE A 240 7.62 13.85 -1.75
CA ILE A 240 6.41 13.32 -2.41
C ILE A 240 6.67 12.94 -3.87
N LEU A 241 7.33 13.83 -4.62
CA LEU A 241 7.63 13.61 -6.05
C LEU A 241 8.61 12.46 -6.26
N GLY A 242 9.53 12.23 -5.32
CA GLY A 242 10.52 11.16 -5.38
C GLY A 242 9.90 9.76 -5.42
N PHE A 243 8.69 9.59 -4.87
CA PHE A 243 7.98 8.30 -4.88
C PHE A 243 7.01 8.10 -6.06
N VAL A 244 6.65 9.15 -6.79
CA VAL A 244 5.69 9.07 -7.92
C VAL A 244 6.21 8.14 -9.02
N VAL A 245 7.53 8.12 -9.24
CA VAL A 245 8.17 7.23 -10.22
C VAL A 245 7.89 5.75 -9.94
N TYR A 246 7.80 5.33 -8.68
CA TYR A 246 7.52 3.93 -8.32
C TYR A 246 6.07 3.54 -8.56
N LEU A 247 5.11 4.46 -8.36
CA LEU A 247 3.74 4.24 -8.80
C LEU A 247 3.69 4.10 -10.34
N TRP A 248 4.41 4.97 -11.06
CA TRP A 248 4.48 4.91 -12.51
C TRP A 248 5.10 3.58 -13.00
N LEU A 249 6.20 3.13 -12.40
CA LEU A 249 6.79 1.81 -12.67
C LEU A 249 5.79 0.67 -12.45
N GLY A 250 4.98 0.75 -11.39
CA GLY A 250 3.87 -0.18 -11.17
C GLY A 250 2.83 -0.18 -12.30
N VAL A 251 2.42 1.01 -12.78
CA VAL A 251 1.49 1.15 -13.91
C VAL A 251 2.08 0.55 -15.19
N ILE A 252 3.36 0.81 -15.47
CA ILE A 252 4.06 0.22 -16.63
C ILE A 252 4.18 -1.30 -16.49
N MET A 253 4.48 -1.80 -15.28
CA MET A 253 4.51 -3.23 -15.00
C MET A 253 3.15 -3.89 -15.25
N ASN A 254 2.04 -3.21 -14.93
CA ASN A 254 0.70 -3.70 -15.25
C ASN A 254 0.44 -3.75 -16.76
N LYS A 255 0.77 -2.68 -17.49
CA LYS A 255 0.64 -2.65 -18.96
C LYS A 255 1.41 -3.79 -19.64
N TYR A 256 2.63 -4.07 -19.17
CA TYR A 256 3.49 -5.11 -19.74
C TYR A 256 3.52 -6.39 -18.88
N PHE A 257 2.43 -6.69 -18.15
CA PHE A 257 2.43 -7.75 -17.13
C PHE A 257 2.81 -9.13 -17.67
N GLN A 258 2.33 -9.52 -18.86
CA GLN A 258 2.67 -10.81 -19.46
C GLN A 258 4.16 -10.92 -19.78
N ALA A 259 4.74 -9.87 -20.36
CA ALA A 259 6.17 -9.82 -20.68
C ALA A 259 7.01 -9.82 -19.40
N PHE A 260 6.64 -9.01 -18.40
CA PHE A 260 7.28 -8.96 -17.10
C PHE A 260 7.25 -10.33 -16.39
N ASN A 261 6.08 -10.96 -16.31
CA ASN A 261 5.93 -12.27 -15.69
C ASN A 261 6.74 -13.35 -16.42
N SER A 262 6.78 -13.31 -17.75
CA SER A 262 7.59 -14.22 -18.56
C SER A 262 9.09 -14.02 -18.33
N PHE A 263 9.54 -12.77 -18.24
CA PHE A 263 10.91 -12.41 -17.90
C PHE A 263 11.28 -12.97 -16.52
N ILE A 264 10.52 -12.63 -15.47
CA ILE A 264 10.84 -13.09 -14.11
C ILE A 264 10.80 -14.61 -14.00
N LYS A 265 9.83 -15.29 -14.63
CA LYS A 265 9.76 -16.75 -14.62
C LYS A 265 10.99 -17.41 -15.24
N LYS A 266 11.61 -16.80 -16.26
CA LYS A 266 12.85 -17.28 -16.88
C LYS A 266 14.11 -16.92 -16.09
N SER A 267 14.08 -15.84 -15.30
CA SER A 267 15.24 -15.43 -14.49
C SER A 267 15.63 -16.49 -13.46
N ASN A 268 16.95 -16.71 -13.30
CA ASN A 268 17.49 -17.59 -12.27
C ASN A 268 17.29 -16.96 -10.88
N VAL A 269 16.71 -17.71 -9.94
CA VAL A 269 16.49 -17.23 -8.56
C VAL A 269 17.80 -16.89 -7.86
N TRP A 270 18.87 -17.66 -8.07
CA TRP A 270 20.17 -17.43 -7.45
C TRP A 270 20.82 -16.14 -7.95
N LEU A 271 20.60 -15.78 -9.22
CA LEU A 271 21.06 -14.50 -9.76
C LEU A 271 20.33 -13.34 -9.07
N LEU A 272 19.02 -13.46 -8.82
CA LEU A 272 18.26 -12.45 -8.08
C LEU A 272 18.72 -12.37 -6.62
N VAL A 273 18.96 -13.49 -5.96
CA VAL A 273 19.52 -13.53 -4.58
C VAL A 273 20.88 -12.83 -4.53
N PHE A 274 21.78 -13.17 -5.45
CA PHE A 274 23.11 -12.56 -5.54
C PHE A 274 23.03 -11.05 -5.80
N LEU A 275 22.19 -10.63 -6.75
CA LEU A 275 21.97 -9.22 -7.05
C LEU A 275 21.41 -8.45 -5.84
N THR A 276 20.42 -9.02 -5.15
CA THR A 276 19.87 -8.44 -3.92
C THR A 276 20.94 -8.33 -2.83
N ALA A 277 21.76 -9.37 -2.63
CA ALA A 277 22.83 -9.34 -1.63
C ALA A 277 23.91 -8.29 -1.91
N ILE A 278 24.36 -8.17 -3.18
CA ILE A 278 25.34 -7.15 -3.58
C ILE A 278 24.77 -5.74 -3.42
N THR A 279 23.57 -5.51 -3.92
CA THR A 279 22.95 -4.17 -3.87
C THR A 279 22.61 -3.78 -2.43
N PHE A 280 22.24 -4.74 -1.58
CA PHE A 280 22.14 -4.55 -0.13
C PHE A 280 23.46 -4.14 0.51
N GLY A 281 24.56 -4.82 0.15
CA GLY A 281 25.91 -4.46 0.59
C GLY A 281 26.27 -3.02 0.21
N PHE A 282 25.99 -2.60 -1.02
CA PHE A 282 26.17 -1.21 -1.45
C PHE A 282 25.27 -0.23 -0.67
N SER A 283 24.02 -0.60 -0.38
CA SER A 283 23.11 0.18 0.47
C SER A 283 23.68 0.45 1.86
N CYS A 284 24.27 -0.59 2.47
CA CYS A 284 24.93 -0.47 3.77
C CYS A 284 26.19 0.40 3.70
N LEU A 285 27.02 0.23 2.67
CA LEU A 285 28.22 1.04 2.48
C LEU A 285 27.89 2.53 2.25
N GLU A 286 26.85 2.82 1.47
CA GLU A 286 26.32 4.18 1.28
C GLU A 286 25.85 4.77 2.62
N SER A 287 25.21 3.97 3.50
CA SER A 287 24.73 4.45 4.81
C SER A 287 25.89 4.79 5.73
N LEU A 288 26.87 3.89 5.83
CA LEU A 288 28.07 4.09 6.63
C LEU A 288 28.86 5.31 6.15
N PHE A 289 29.00 5.48 4.84
CA PHE A 289 29.65 6.66 4.26
C PHE A 289 28.94 7.96 4.66
N ILE A 290 27.61 8.01 4.58
CA ILE A 290 26.84 9.20 4.98
C ILE A 290 26.94 9.45 6.49
N MET A 291 26.91 8.38 7.32
CA MET A 291 27.08 8.49 8.77
C MET A 291 28.42 9.10 9.17
N ASP A 292 29.50 8.71 8.49
CA ASP A 292 30.85 9.20 8.75
C ASP A 292 31.04 10.66 8.33
N TYR A 293 30.30 11.08 7.32
CA TYR A 293 30.29 12.45 6.83
C TYR A 293 29.41 13.34 7.71
N SER A 294 29.59 13.22 9.03
CA SER A 294 28.82 13.77 10.17
C SER A 294 28.54 15.28 10.16
N ARG A 295 29.03 16.01 9.16
CA ARG A 295 28.62 17.39 8.85
C ARG A 295 27.20 17.46 8.25
N LEU A 296 26.74 16.39 7.61
CA LEU A 296 25.42 16.32 7.01
C LEU A 296 24.37 16.00 8.08
N LYS A 297 23.34 16.84 8.21
CA LYS A 297 22.18 16.56 9.10
C LYS A 297 21.18 15.63 8.41
N THR A 298 21.68 14.73 7.57
CA THR A 298 20.88 13.85 6.71
C THR A 298 20.56 12.54 7.40
N ASP A 299 19.47 11.93 6.95
CA ASP A 299 19.06 10.59 7.33
C ASP A 299 19.82 9.56 6.47
N PRO A 300 20.82 8.84 7.01
CA PRO A 300 21.61 7.85 6.27
C PRO A 300 20.81 6.62 5.91
N TYR A 301 19.58 6.49 6.42
CA TYR A 301 18.66 5.39 6.14
C TYR A 301 17.48 5.86 5.27
N ASN A 302 17.61 6.99 4.59
CA ASN A 302 16.55 7.51 3.71
C ASN A 302 16.26 6.52 2.57
N THR A 303 14.98 6.23 2.33
CA THR A 303 14.54 5.29 1.29
C THR A 303 14.95 5.72 -0.13
N LEU A 304 15.11 7.01 -0.38
CA LEU A 304 15.43 7.57 -1.70
C LEU A 304 16.93 7.69 -1.98
N ARG A 305 17.80 7.10 -1.15
CA ARG A 305 19.22 6.99 -1.46
C ARG A 305 19.45 6.12 -2.69
N PHE A 306 20.49 6.44 -3.46
CA PHE A 306 20.65 5.86 -4.80
C PHE A 306 20.81 4.34 -4.73
N THR A 307 21.67 3.84 -3.85
CA THR A 307 21.91 2.40 -3.76
C THR A 307 20.76 1.67 -3.06
N ASN A 308 20.05 2.32 -2.12
CA ASN A 308 18.82 1.76 -1.54
C ASN A 308 17.70 1.60 -2.58
N ILE A 309 17.56 2.53 -3.54
CA ILE A 309 16.59 2.40 -4.63
C ILE A 309 16.89 1.14 -5.45
N ILE A 310 18.16 0.94 -5.82
CA ILE A 310 18.60 -0.23 -6.59
C ILE A 310 18.36 -1.52 -5.78
N TYR A 311 18.74 -1.53 -4.49
CA TYR A 311 18.47 -2.63 -3.57
C TYR A 311 16.97 -2.95 -3.50
N SER A 312 16.13 -1.93 -3.35
CA SER A 312 14.69 -2.08 -3.22
C SER A 312 14.05 -2.68 -4.49
N LEU A 313 14.53 -2.26 -5.67
CA LEU A 313 14.11 -2.84 -6.94
C LEU A 313 14.58 -4.29 -7.07
N ALA A 314 15.82 -4.61 -6.72
CA ALA A 314 16.33 -5.99 -6.75
C ALA A 314 15.53 -6.91 -5.78
N ALA A 315 15.30 -6.45 -4.55
CA ALA A 315 14.48 -7.14 -3.56
C ALA A 315 13.04 -7.35 -4.04
N PHE A 316 12.43 -6.34 -4.68
CA PHE A 316 11.11 -6.48 -5.30
C PHE A 316 11.09 -7.60 -6.36
N LEU A 317 12.08 -7.67 -7.25
CA LEU A 317 12.16 -8.71 -8.27
C LEU A 317 12.32 -10.11 -7.66
N LEU A 318 13.19 -10.24 -6.64
CA LEU A 318 13.39 -11.49 -5.91
C LEU A 318 12.10 -11.94 -5.22
N LEU A 319 11.44 -11.04 -4.50
CA LEU A 319 10.19 -11.33 -3.80
C LEU A 319 9.07 -11.66 -4.78
N TYR A 320 8.98 -10.98 -5.93
CA TYR A 320 8.03 -11.34 -6.97
C TYR A 320 8.29 -12.75 -7.52
N LYS A 321 9.57 -13.10 -7.75
CA LYS A 321 9.97 -14.44 -8.25
C LYS A 321 9.58 -15.56 -7.28
N ILE A 322 9.82 -15.36 -5.99
CA ILE A 322 9.47 -16.30 -4.93
C ILE A 322 7.95 -16.22 -4.62
N GLY A 323 7.28 -15.17 -5.10
CA GLY A 323 5.95 -14.74 -4.72
C GLY A 323 4.82 -15.66 -5.18
N ASN A 324 4.33 -16.48 -4.25
CA ASN A 324 2.91 -16.80 -3.98
C ASN A 324 2.90 -17.66 -2.71
N ILE A 325 3.13 -17.02 -1.57
CA ILE A 325 3.29 -17.73 -0.31
C ILE A 325 1.90 -18.12 0.20
N LYS A 326 1.51 -19.38 -0.02
CA LYS A 326 0.14 -19.88 0.22
C LYS A 326 -0.36 -19.61 1.64
N TRP A 327 0.50 -19.72 2.66
CA TRP A 327 0.10 -19.53 4.06
C TRP A 327 -0.28 -18.09 4.39
N ILE A 328 0.27 -17.09 3.70
CA ILE A 328 -0.06 -15.67 3.91
C ILE A 328 -1.54 -15.41 3.59
N LYS A 329 -2.13 -16.16 2.65
CA LYS A 329 -3.56 -16.01 2.30
C LYS A 329 -4.47 -16.23 3.51
N ASN A 330 -4.08 -17.09 4.45
CA ASN A 330 -4.85 -17.37 5.65
C ASN A 330 -4.90 -16.17 6.62
N LEU A 331 -4.00 -15.20 6.46
CA LEU A 331 -3.94 -13.98 7.27
C LEU A 331 -4.75 -12.81 6.70
N ASN A 332 -5.52 -13.05 5.64
CA ASN A 332 -6.37 -12.05 4.97
C ASN A 332 -5.66 -10.69 4.76
N PRO A 333 -4.47 -10.67 4.13
CA PRO A 333 -3.65 -9.47 4.01
C PRO A 333 -4.41 -8.30 3.39
N ARG A 334 -5.33 -8.56 2.47
CA ARG A 334 -6.14 -7.52 1.81
C ARG A 334 -6.97 -6.67 2.78
N SER A 335 -7.47 -7.24 3.86
CA SER A 335 -8.29 -6.55 4.87
C SER A 335 -7.52 -6.13 6.12
N SER A 336 -6.32 -6.68 6.34
CA SER A 336 -5.54 -6.43 7.55
C SER A 336 -4.40 -5.43 7.36
N THR A 337 -3.71 -5.43 6.20
CA THR A 337 -2.45 -4.68 6.02
C THR A 337 -2.58 -3.18 6.26
N TYR A 338 -3.67 -2.57 5.80
CA TYR A 338 -3.86 -1.12 5.92
C TYR A 338 -4.23 -0.73 7.36
N GLY A 339 -5.11 -1.49 8.02
CA GLY A 339 -5.42 -1.29 9.43
C GLY A 339 -4.18 -1.44 10.31
N ILE A 340 -3.32 -2.43 10.05
CA ILE A 340 -2.06 -2.62 10.80
C ILE A 340 -1.18 -1.37 10.67
N HIS A 341 -1.04 -0.84 9.45
CA HIS A 341 -0.30 0.40 9.23
C HIS A 341 -0.88 1.60 9.99
N LEU A 342 -2.20 1.70 10.18
CA LEU A 342 -2.77 2.82 10.96
C LEU A 342 -2.51 2.71 12.47
N VAL A 343 -2.50 1.49 13.01
CA VAL A 343 -2.50 1.29 14.47
C VAL A 343 -1.10 1.08 15.03
N HIS A 344 -0.17 0.47 14.27
CA HIS A 344 1.12 0.02 14.80
C HIS A 344 1.91 1.12 15.51
N TYR A 345 1.96 2.33 14.94
CA TYR A 345 2.72 3.43 15.52
C TYR A 345 2.10 3.95 16.83
N ILE A 346 0.77 3.93 16.95
CA ILE A 346 0.07 4.24 18.21
C ILE A 346 0.45 3.21 19.27
N ILE A 347 0.48 1.91 18.93
CA ILE A 347 0.92 0.87 19.87
C ILE A 347 2.38 1.11 20.31
N ILE A 348 3.25 1.48 19.37
CA ILE A 348 4.67 1.75 19.65
C ILE A 348 4.86 2.93 20.60
N VAL A 349 4.11 4.02 20.42
CA VAL A 349 4.30 5.27 21.16
C VAL A 349 3.46 5.34 22.43
N GLN A 350 2.27 4.74 22.46
CA GLN A 350 1.34 4.85 23.58
C GLN A 350 1.31 3.60 24.46
N ILE A 351 1.38 2.40 23.88
CA ILE A 351 1.19 1.15 24.63
C ILE A 351 2.52 0.57 25.10
N LEU A 352 3.51 0.46 24.21
CA LEU A 352 4.81 -0.12 24.56
C LEU A 352 5.48 0.60 25.74
N PRO A 353 5.46 1.94 25.87
CA PRO A 353 6.06 2.60 27.03
C PRO A 353 5.42 2.23 28.36
N LEU A 354 4.13 1.87 28.38
CA LEU A 354 3.44 1.40 29.59
C LEU A 354 3.96 0.04 30.07
N ILE A 355 4.56 -0.74 29.17
CA ILE A 355 5.20 -2.03 29.48
C ILE A 355 6.69 -1.83 29.75
N PHE A 356 7.36 -1.04 28.92
CA PHE A 356 8.81 -0.92 28.92
C PHE A 356 9.34 -0.07 30.08
N LYS A 357 8.64 1.02 30.44
CA LYS A 357 9.06 1.89 31.55
C LYS A 357 9.06 1.13 32.90
N PRO A 358 8.01 0.39 33.30
CA PRO A 358 8.03 -0.38 34.55
C PRO A 358 9.06 -1.51 34.56
N LEU A 359 9.40 -2.06 33.40
CA LEU A 359 10.43 -3.10 33.26
C LEU A 359 11.85 -2.54 33.10
N HIS A 360 12.02 -1.21 33.16
CA HIS A 360 13.29 -0.53 32.94
C HIS A 360 13.99 -0.95 31.62
N ILE A 361 13.21 -1.21 30.57
CA ILE A 361 13.73 -1.50 29.23
C ILE A 361 13.98 -0.17 28.52
N THR A 362 15.23 0.28 28.55
CA THR A 362 15.66 1.54 27.95
C THR A 362 16.88 1.34 27.05
N PRO A 363 17.19 2.25 26.10
CA PRO A 363 18.32 2.07 25.21
C PRO A 363 19.69 2.36 25.86
N GLU A 364 19.72 3.06 26.99
CA GLU A 364 20.97 3.49 27.63
C GLU A 364 21.81 2.29 28.09
N GLY A 365 23.10 2.32 27.75
CA GLY A 365 24.08 1.30 28.16
C GLY A 365 23.96 -0.05 27.44
N LYS A 366 23.06 -0.19 26.45
CA LYS A 366 22.87 -1.44 25.68
C LYS A 366 23.75 -1.49 24.43
N SER A 367 24.19 -2.69 24.06
CA SER A 367 24.85 -2.90 22.76
C SER A 367 23.84 -2.82 21.61
N SER A 368 24.30 -2.58 20.38
CA SER A 368 23.51 -2.63 19.16
C SER A 368 22.81 -3.97 19.01
N PHE A 369 23.49 -5.07 19.34
CA PHE A 369 22.87 -6.40 19.30
C PHE A 369 21.69 -6.51 20.27
N ASP A 370 21.83 -6.02 21.51
CA ASP A 370 20.73 -5.98 22.47
C ASP A 370 19.55 -5.14 21.94
N LEU A 371 19.85 -3.99 21.33
CA LEU A 371 18.82 -3.13 20.73
C LEU A 371 18.15 -3.77 19.51
N VAL A 372 18.86 -4.58 18.72
CA VAL A 372 18.27 -5.37 17.64
C VAL A 372 17.31 -6.41 18.21
N VAL A 373 17.71 -7.13 19.27
CA VAL A 373 16.83 -8.10 19.95
C VAL A 373 15.59 -7.41 20.50
N ILE A 374 15.76 -6.26 21.16
CA ILE A 374 14.64 -5.44 21.65
C ILE A 374 13.77 -4.96 20.50
N GLN A 375 14.34 -4.51 19.38
CA GLN A 375 13.59 -4.08 18.19
C GLN A 375 12.71 -5.21 17.65
N TYR A 376 13.23 -6.43 17.52
CA TYR A 376 12.42 -7.57 17.08
C TYR A 376 11.33 -7.94 18.08
N GLY A 377 11.60 -7.84 19.39
CA GLY A 377 10.57 -8.01 20.42
C GLY A 377 9.46 -6.96 20.32
N ARG A 378 9.83 -5.68 20.16
CA ARG A 378 8.91 -4.56 19.95
C ARG A 378 8.08 -4.74 18.68
N PHE A 379 8.72 -5.16 17.59
CA PHE A 379 8.06 -5.46 16.33
C PHE A 379 7.05 -6.59 16.51
N LEU A 380 7.45 -7.73 17.07
CA LEU A 380 6.58 -8.89 17.22
C LEU A 380 5.35 -8.54 18.05
N PHE A 381 5.56 -7.88 19.20
CA PHE A 381 4.47 -7.41 20.05
C PHE A 381 3.55 -6.45 19.28
N THR A 382 4.11 -5.40 18.70
CA THR A 382 3.35 -4.37 17.97
C THR A 382 2.54 -4.98 16.84
N TYR A 383 3.16 -5.85 16.04
CA TYR A 383 2.54 -6.46 14.88
C TYR A 383 1.40 -7.39 15.29
N VAL A 384 1.62 -8.27 16.28
CA VAL A 384 0.59 -9.19 16.78
C VAL A 384 -0.59 -8.43 17.37
N VAL A 385 -0.35 -7.43 18.21
CA VAL A 385 -1.42 -6.62 18.81
C VAL A 385 -2.17 -5.83 17.72
N SER A 386 -1.46 -5.22 16.78
CA SER A 386 -2.07 -4.53 15.63
C SER A 386 -2.95 -5.48 14.82
N TYR A 387 -2.44 -6.68 14.52
CA TYR A 387 -3.15 -7.68 13.75
C TYR A 387 -4.42 -8.14 14.46
N ILE A 388 -4.35 -8.47 15.76
CA ILE A 388 -5.50 -8.88 16.57
C ILE A 388 -6.54 -7.77 16.62
N LEU A 389 -6.14 -6.52 16.89
CA LEU A 389 -7.04 -5.40 16.97
C LEU A 389 -7.77 -5.15 15.63
N VAL A 390 -7.03 -5.16 14.53
CA VAL A 390 -7.59 -5.00 13.19
C VAL A 390 -8.49 -6.18 12.81
N TYR A 391 -8.11 -7.39 13.19
CA TYR A 391 -8.94 -8.58 13.00
C TYR A 391 -10.28 -8.45 13.74
N LEU A 392 -10.27 -8.01 15.01
CA LEU A 392 -11.47 -7.80 15.81
C LEU A 392 -12.35 -6.68 15.25
N ILE A 393 -11.76 -5.55 14.84
CA ILE A 393 -12.51 -4.46 14.19
C ILE A 393 -13.18 -4.94 12.90
N ASN A 394 -12.47 -5.73 12.09
CA ASN A 394 -12.99 -6.28 10.84
C ASN A 394 -14.18 -7.24 11.04
N LYS A 395 -14.37 -7.80 12.25
CA LYS A 395 -15.53 -8.63 12.58
C LYS A 395 -16.78 -7.79 12.90
N ILE A 396 -16.64 -6.49 13.12
CA ILE A 396 -17.75 -5.61 13.52
C ILE A 396 -18.14 -4.72 12.34
N ASP A 397 -19.22 -5.11 11.63
CA ASP A 397 -19.65 -4.46 10.38
C ASP A 397 -19.87 -2.95 10.47
N ARG A 398 -20.27 -2.45 11.65
CA ARG A 398 -20.55 -1.02 11.86
C ARG A 398 -19.30 -0.16 11.94
N ILE A 399 -18.15 -0.72 12.31
CA ILE A 399 -16.91 0.04 12.55
C ILE A 399 -15.74 -0.38 11.68
N LYS A 400 -15.85 -1.45 10.87
CA LYS A 400 -14.76 -1.89 9.97
C LYS A 400 -14.23 -0.81 9.01
N TRP A 401 -15.01 0.24 8.75
CA TRP A 401 -14.57 1.40 7.98
C TRP A 401 -13.36 2.11 8.62
N ILE A 402 -13.17 2.06 9.95
CA ILE A 402 -12.03 2.70 10.62
C ILE A 402 -10.68 2.03 10.31
N VAL A 403 -10.70 0.85 9.69
CA VAL A 403 -9.51 0.17 9.14
C VAL A 403 -9.57 0.06 7.60
N GLY A 404 -10.44 0.85 6.97
CA GLY A 404 -10.58 0.98 5.52
C GLY A 404 -11.28 -0.19 4.83
N GLN A 405 -12.21 -0.88 5.51
CA GLN A 405 -13.02 -1.97 4.94
C GLN A 405 -14.51 -1.62 4.79
#